data_AF-A0A9D5HGL6-F1
#
_entry.id   AF-A0A9D5HGL6-F1
#
_cell.length_a   1.000
_cell.length_b   1.000
_cell.length_c   1.000
_cell.angle_alpha   90.00
_cell.angle_beta   90.00
_cell.angle_gamma   90.00
#
_symmetry.space_group_name_H-M   'P 1'
#
loop_
_entity.id
_entity.type
_entity.pdbx_description
1 polymer ?
#
loop_
_entity_poly.entity_id
_entity_poly.type
_entity_poly.pdbx_seq_one_letter_code
_entity_poly.pdbx_strand_id
1 'polypeptide(L)'
;MGRGKIEIKRIENTTNRQVTFSKRRQGLLKKAHELAVLCDANIGLVVFSHSGKLFEYCSPGSRYQFLCFFLIILNLLFNTKNLSADVSFIYMTGLF
;
A
#
# COMPACT_ATOMS: atom_id res chain seq x y z
N MET A 1 -26.78 0.12 -5.56
CA MET A 1 -26.51 -0.07 -7.01
C MET A 1 -25.18 -0.80 -7.15
N GLY A 2 -25.22 -2.08 -7.55
CA GLY A 2 -23.99 -2.88 -7.76
C GLY A 2 -23.18 -2.32 -8.93
N ARG A 3 -21.88 -2.15 -8.74
CA ARG A 3 -20.98 -1.73 -9.83
C ARG A 3 -20.74 -2.92 -10.77
N GLY A 4 -20.77 -2.67 -12.08
CA GLY A 4 -20.40 -3.67 -13.08
C GLY A 4 -18.95 -4.15 -12.92
N LYS A 5 -18.68 -5.37 -13.38
CA LYS A 5 -17.33 -5.94 -13.42
C LYS A 5 -16.44 -5.06 -14.33
N ILE A 6 -15.24 -4.74 -13.86
CA ILE A 6 -14.22 -4.04 -14.66
C ILE A 6 -13.03 -4.96 -14.89
N GLU A 7 -12.39 -4.81 -16.05
CA GLU A 7 -11.14 -5.52 -16.36
C GLU A 7 -9.98 -5.03 -15.48
N ILE A 8 -9.07 -5.95 -15.10
CA ILE A 8 -7.87 -5.61 -14.34
C ILE A 8 -6.80 -5.12 -15.32
N LYS A 9 -6.89 -3.84 -15.67
CA LYS A 9 -5.91 -3.10 -16.46
C LYS A 9 -5.75 -1.67 -15.92
N ARG A 10 -4.72 -0.96 -16.38
CA ARG A 10 -4.55 0.46 -16.03
C ARG A 10 -5.78 1.24 -16.51
N ILE A 11 -6.34 2.06 -15.61
CA ILE A 11 -7.46 2.95 -15.96
C ILE A 11 -6.88 4.18 -16.66
N GLU A 12 -7.23 4.41 -17.92
CA GLU A 12 -6.69 5.52 -18.71
C GLU A 12 -7.20 6.89 -18.21
N ASN A 13 -8.50 6.99 -17.97
CA ASN A 13 -9.12 8.21 -17.46
C ASN A 13 -8.58 8.55 -16.05
N THR A 14 -7.91 9.71 -15.94
CA THR A 14 -7.22 10.20 -14.75
C THR A 14 -8.17 10.38 -13.56
N THR A 15 -9.34 10.99 -13.77
CA THR A 15 -10.35 11.22 -12.73
C THR A 15 -10.89 9.89 -12.20
N ASN A 16 -11.25 8.97 -13.10
CA ASN A 16 -11.74 7.64 -12.71
C ASN A 16 -10.65 6.83 -11.99
N ARG A 17 -9.39 6.95 -12.42
CA ARG A 17 -8.24 6.32 -11.77
C ARG A 17 -8.05 6.86 -10.36
N GLN A 18 -8.12 8.17 -10.14
CA GLN A 18 -7.98 8.78 -8.83
C GLN A 18 -9.12 8.38 -7.87
N VAL A 19 -10.38 8.44 -8.34
CA VAL A 19 -11.54 8.03 -7.53
C VAL A 19 -11.47 6.55 -7.18
N THR A 20 -11.09 5.71 -8.15
CA THR A 20 -10.93 4.26 -7.95
C THR A 20 -9.79 3.97 -6.99
N PHE A 21 -8.65 4.65 -7.13
CA PHE A 21 -7.53 4.53 -6.20
C PHE A 21 -7.96 4.86 -4.77
N SER A 22 -8.63 6.00 -4.55
CA SER A 22 -9.10 6.39 -3.22
C SER A 22 -10.04 5.34 -2.61
N LYS A 23 -11.00 4.85 -3.38
CA LYS A 23 -11.97 3.84 -2.91
C LYS A 23 -11.32 2.47 -2.65
N ARG A 24 -10.47 1.99 -3.57
CA ARG A 24 -9.80 0.69 -3.43
C ARG A 24 -8.75 0.69 -2.32
N ARG A 25 -7.97 1.77 -2.20
CA ARG A 25 -7.01 1.96 -1.10
C ARG A 25 -7.73 1.90 0.25
N GLN A 26 -8.83 2.62 0.40
CA GLN A 26 -9.61 2.57 1.64
C GLN A 26 -10.17 1.17 1.93
N GLY A 27 -10.68 0.47 0.91
CA GLY A 27 -11.13 -0.92 1.07
C GLY A 27 -10.02 -1.88 1.45
N LEU A 28 -8.82 -1.72 0.87
CA LEU A 28 -7.65 -2.54 1.18
C LEU A 28 -7.17 -2.31 2.61
N LEU A 29 -7.12 -1.05 3.05
CA LEU A 29 -6.78 -0.68 4.42
C LEU A 29 -7.72 -1.31 5.45
N LYS A 30 -9.03 -1.29 5.18
CA LYS A 30 -10.02 -1.94 6.05
C LYS A 30 -9.79 -3.44 6.15
N LYS A 31 -9.55 -4.12 5.03
CA LYS A 31 -9.24 -5.56 5.02
C LYS A 31 -7.94 -5.90 5.74
N ALA A 32 -6.90 -5.11 5.56
CA ALA A 32 -5.63 -5.28 6.26
C ALA A 32 -5.83 -5.14 7.78
N HIS A 33 -6.62 -4.16 8.21
CA HIS A 33 -6.99 -4.01 9.61
C HIS A 33 -7.81 -5.19 10.15
N GLU A 34 -8.85 -5.60 9.43
CA GLU A 34 -9.66 -6.77 9.80
C GLU A 34 -8.79 -8.02 9.97
N LEU A 35 -7.88 -8.29 9.05
CA LEU A 35 -6.94 -9.42 9.14
C LEU A 35 -5.99 -9.30 10.32
N ALA A 36 -5.43 -8.11 10.55
CA ALA A 36 -4.51 -7.89 11.67
C ALA A 36 -5.20 -8.20 13.01
N VAL A 37 -6.45 -7.76 13.17
CA VAL A 37 -7.21 -7.98 14.41
C VAL A 37 -7.71 -9.43 14.53
N LEU A 38 -8.23 -10.02 13.46
CA LEU A 38 -8.84 -11.36 13.51
C LEU A 38 -7.80 -12.47 13.70
N CYS A 39 -6.60 -12.30 13.16
CA CYS A 39 -5.55 -13.32 13.16
C CYS A 39 -4.35 -12.97 14.05
N ASP A 40 -4.42 -11.89 14.82
CA ASP A 40 -3.29 -11.33 15.60
C ASP A 40 -2.00 -11.21 14.76
N ALA A 41 -2.16 -10.73 13.53
CA ALA A 41 -1.09 -10.66 12.54
C ALA A 41 -0.49 -9.26 12.45
N ASN A 42 0.83 -9.17 12.42
CA ASN A 42 1.54 -7.92 12.14
C ASN A 42 1.47 -7.60 10.63
N ILE A 43 0.80 -6.50 10.27
CA ILE A 43 0.59 -6.11 8.86
C ILE A 43 1.03 -4.66 8.65
N GLY A 44 1.84 -4.45 7.61
CA GLY A 44 2.24 -3.13 7.12
C GLY A 44 1.82 -2.94 5.66
N LEU A 45 1.31 -1.77 5.30
CA LEU A 45 0.95 -1.42 3.93
C LEU A 45 1.54 -0.05 3.57
N VAL A 46 2.18 0.03 2.40
CA VAL A 46 2.74 1.26 1.82
C VAL A 46 2.20 1.41 0.41
N VAL A 47 1.58 2.55 0.12
CA VAL A 47 0.98 2.83 -1.19
C VAL A 47 1.40 4.22 -1.67
N PHE A 48 2.05 4.27 -2.82
CA PHE A 48 2.32 5.52 -3.52
C PHE A 48 1.22 5.82 -4.53
N SER A 49 0.72 7.05 -4.48
CA SER A 49 -0.14 7.56 -5.55
C SER A 49 0.68 7.97 -6.77
N HIS A 50 0.02 8.08 -7.92
CA HIS A 50 0.64 8.62 -9.13
C HIS A 50 1.16 10.06 -8.96
N SER A 51 0.62 10.81 -7.99
CA SER A 51 1.11 12.15 -7.63
C SER A 51 2.27 12.14 -6.63
N GLY A 52 2.85 10.99 -6.32
CA GLY A 52 3.97 10.86 -5.36
C GLY A 52 3.57 10.97 -3.89
N LYS A 53 2.27 11.09 -3.57
CA LYS A 53 1.81 11.08 -2.17
C LYS A 53 1.92 9.67 -1.60
N LEU A 54 2.59 9.57 -0.45
CA LEU A 54 2.70 8.37 0.37
C LEU A 54 1.42 8.18 1.19
N PHE A 55 0.93 6.95 1.24
CA PHE A 55 -0.12 6.51 2.15
C PHE A 55 0.32 5.22 2.82
N GLU A 56 0.26 5.18 4.14
CA GLU A 56 0.74 4.04 4.92
C GLU A 56 -0.30 3.55 5.94
N TYR A 57 -0.16 2.29 6.35
CA TYR A 57 -0.88 1.68 7.45
C TYR A 57 0.00 0.66 8.16
N CYS A 58 -0.14 0.61 9.47
CA CYS A 58 0.62 -0.27 10.34
C CYS A 58 -0.32 -0.78 11.45
N SER A 59 -0.30 -2.09 11.71
CA SER A 59 -1.09 -2.66 12.80
C SER A 59 -0.53 -2.22 14.17
N PRO A 60 -1.39 -1.86 15.14
CA PRO A 60 -0.96 -1.48 16.48
C PRO A 60 -0.26 -2.67 17.17
N GLY A 61 0.88 -2.41 17.80
CA GLY A 61 1.70 -3.44 18.45
C GLY A 61 2.79 -4.06 17.58
N SER A 62 2.85 -3.72 16.29
CA SER A 62 3.97 -4.14 15.45
C SER A 62 5.26 -3.45 15.91
N ARG A 63 6.20 -4.24 16.47
CA ARG A 63 7.56 -3.80 16.82
C ARG A 63 8.32 -3.20 15.63
N TYR A 64 7.82 -3.44 14.41
CA TYR A 64 8.32 -2.92 13.14
C TYR A 64 7.91 -1.47 12.84
N GLN A 65 7.10 -0.81 13.68
CA GLN A 65 6.69 0.57 13.44
C GLN A 65 7.88 1.54 13.35
N PHE A 66 8.98 1.28 14.06
CA PHE A 66 10.22 2.06 13.96
C PHE A 66 11.08 1.69 12.73
N LEU A 67 11.11 0.40 12.34
CA LEU A 67 11.94 -0.09 11.23
C LEU A 67 11.32 0.21 9.86
N CYS A 68 9.99 0.11 9.73
CA CYS A 68 9.28 0.51 8.53
C CYS A 68 9.38 2.02 8.30
N PHE A 69 9.26 2.84 9.35
CA PHE A 69 9.47 4.29 9.23
C PHE A 69 10.90 4.62 8.77
N PHE A 70 11.91 3.93 9.32
CA PHE A 70 13.32 4.15 8.98
C PHE A 70 13.66 3.73 7.54
N LEU A 71 13.17 2.57 7.07
CA LEU A 71 13.40 2.08 5.71
C LEU A 71 12.60 2.85 4.64
N ILE A 72 11.42 3.37 4.98
CA ILE A 72 10.60 4.23 4.11
C ILE A 72 11.23 5.61 3.96
N ILE A 73 11.75 6.21 5.04
CA ILE A 73 12.49 7.48 4.98
C ILE A 73 13.81 7.34 4.22
N LEU A 74 14.58 6.25 4.43
CA LEU A 74 15.80 5.99 3.64
C LEU A 74 15.50 5.79 2.15
N ASN A 75 14.42 5.08 1.80
CA ASN A 75 13.98 4.96 0.41
C ASN A 75 13.49 6.29 -0.17
N LEU A 76 12.74 7.11 0.58
CA LEU A 76 12.28 8.43 0.12
C LEU A 76 13.43 9.41 -0.14
N LEU A 77 14.51 9.35 0.66
CA LEU A 77 15.75 10.11 0.41
C LEU A 77 16.46 9.66 -0.88
N PHE A 78 16.36 8.38 -1.25
CA PHE A 78 17.01 7.82 -2.45
C PHE A 78 16.14 7.89 -3.73
N ASN A 79 14.82 7.92 -3.63
CA ASN A 79 13.88 7.64 -4.74
C ASN A 79 13.24 8.91 -5.37
N THR A 80 13.87 10.08 -5.25
CA THR A 80 13.50 11.26 -6.08
C THR A 80 14.02 11.15 -7.52
N LYS A 81 14.65 10.02 -7.89
CA LYS A 81 15.13 9.75 -9.23
C LYS A 81 14.81 8.31 -9.63
N ASN A 82 13.75 8.16 -10.41
CA ASN A 82 13.43 7.01 -11.26
C ASN A 82 12.82 5.74 -10.64
N LEU A 83 12.03 5.11 -11.51
CA LEU A 83 11.64 3.70 -11.60
C LEU A 83 10.39 3.29 -10.81
N SER A 84 9.24 3.06 -11.46
CA SER A 84 8.95 1.98 -12.42
C SER A 84 9.27 0.59 -11.86
N ALA A 85 8.20 -0.20 -11.72
CA ALA A 85 8.14 -1.67 -11.71
C ALA A 85 8.49 -2.52 -10.48
N ASP A 86 9.36 -2.13 -9.53
CA ASP A 86 9.95 -3.18 -8.65
C ASP A 86 9.62 -3.15 -7.14
N VAL A 87 8.39 -2.79 -6.73
CA VAL A 87 7.93 -2.99 -5.32
C VAL A 87 7.55 -4.46 -5.04
N SER A 88 8.13 -5.39 -5.80
CA SER A 88 8.06 -6.84 -5.60
C SER A 88 9.00 -7.31 -4.48
N PHE A 89 9.93 -6.46 -4.02
CA PHE A 89 11.03 -6.86 -3.13
C PHE A 89 10.69 -6.83 -1.62
N ILE A 90 9.59 -6.22 -1.18
CA ILE A 90 9.35 -5.97 0.26
C ILE A 90 8.60 -7.12 0.97
N TYR A 91 7.95 -8.03 0.24
CA TYR A 91 7.23 -9.17 0.83
C TYR A 91 8.05 -10.49 0.89
N MET A 92 9.34 -10.45 0.56
CA MET A 92 10.25 -11.61 0.67
C MET A 92 11.12 -11.55 1.95
N THR A 93 10.58 -11.03 3.04
CA THR A 93 11.10 -11.35 4.39
C THR A 93 10.09 -12.26 5.09
N GLY A 94 9.87 -13.43 4.49
CA GLY A 94 9.39 -14.58 5.23
C GLY A 94 10.38 -14.86 6.36
N LEU A 95 9.98 -14.58 7.59
CA LEU A 95 10.47 -15.33 8.73
C LEU A 95 9.79 -16.70 8.69
N PHE A 96 10.48 -17.66 8.07
CA PHE A 96 10.76 -18.92 8.75
C PHE A 96 12.19 -18.84 9.27
#